data_AF-A0A7S0LQX2-F1
#
_entry.id   AF-A0A7S0LQX2-F1
#
_cell.length_a   1.000
_cell.length_b   1.000
_cell.length_c   1.000
_cell.angle_alpha   90.00
_cell.angle_beta   90.00
_cell.angle_gamma   90.00
#
_symmetry.space_group_name_H-M   'P 1'
#
loop_
_entity.id
_entity.type
_entity.pdbx_description
1 polymer ?
#
loop_
_entity_poly.entity_id
_entity_poly.type
_entity_poly.pdbx_seq_one_letter_code
_entity_poly.pdbx_strand_id
1 'polypeptide(L)'
;GLANQEVLKWLLGLQHHLAEEGKAPTAEAVREYAWATLNAGKVVPGYGHAVLRCTDPRYLCQRDFALKHLPDDPLFKLVDLVFQVMPGVLTEHGKTKNPYPNVDSHSGVLLKYFGLDQYEYFTVLFGLGRAFGVLSQLIWDRALGLPLERPKSLTSTTLRQMLEKQPHSRL
;
A
#
# COMPACT_ATOMS: atom_id res chain seq x y z
N GLY A 1 3.24 -8.36 4.84
CA GLY A 1 2.11 -8.26 3.90
C GLY A 1 0.86 -7.78 4.60
N LEU A 2 0.94 -6.68 5.37
CA LEU A 2 -0.16 -6.20 6.20
C LEU A 2 -0.85 -4.95 5.62
N ALA A 3 -0.35 -4.41 4.50
CA ALA A 3 -0.84 -3.14 3.94
C ALA A 3 -2.35 -3.15 3.69
N ASN A 4 -2.90 -4.24 3.16
CA ASN A 4 -4.34 -4.42 2.97
C ASN A 4 -5.14 -4.23 4.28
N GLN A 5 -4.68 -4.85 5.36
CA GLN A 5 -5.34 -4.79 6.68
C GLN A 5 -5.29 -3.38 7.27
N GLU A 6 -4.13 -2.71 7.15
CA GLU A 6 -3.92 -1.34 7.64
C GLU A 6 -4.78 -0.32 6.87
N VAL A 7 -4.91 -0.47 5.55
CA VAL A 7 -5.82 0.34 4.73
C VAL A 7 -7.25 0.16 5.19
N LEU A 8 -7.73 -1.09 5.31
CA LEU A 8 -9.11 -1.35 5.70
C LEU A 8 -9.41 -0.80 7.10
N LYS A 9 -8.48 -0.96 8.04
CA LYS A 9 -8.59 -0.40 9.38
C LYS A 9 -8.69 1.13 9.37
N TRP A 10 -7.89 1.81 8.54
CA TRP A 10 -7.97 3.26 8.39
C TRP A 10 -9.30 3.71 7.79
N LEU A 11 -9.81 3.01 6.77
CA LEU A 11 -11.11 3.31 6.13
C LEU A 11 -12.27 3.13 7.11
N LEU A 12 -12.25 2.06 7.91
CA LEU A 12 -13.27 1.83 8.94
C LEU A 12 -13.16 2.85 10.08
N GLY A 13 -11.95 3.28 10.44
CA GLY A 13 -11.73 4.36 11.39
C GLY A 13 -12.32 5.69 10.91
N LEU A 14 -12.13 6.02 9.62
CA LEU A 14 -12.77 7.17 8.98
C LEU A 14 -14.30 7.03 8.99
N GLN A 15 -14.84 5.88 8.59
CA GLN A 15 -16.28 5.63 8.59
C GLN A 15 -16.90 5.77 9.99
N HIS A 16 -16.24 5.23 11.01
CA HIS A 16 -16.66 5.33 12.41
C HIS A 16 -16.64 6.77 12.90
N HIS A 17 -15.56 7.49 12.65
CA HIS A 17 -15.42 8.89 13.04
C HIS A 17 -16.53 9.77 12.43
N LEU A 18 -16.84 9.59 11.14
CA LEU A 18 -17.92 10.32 10.49
C LEU A 18 -19.30 9.96 11.08
N ALA A 19 -19.51 8.69 11.42
CA ALA A 19 -20.76 8.23 12.04
C ALA A 19 -20.95 8.82 13.44
N GLU A 20 -19.90 8.87 14.27
CA GLU A 20 -19.92 9.47 15.61
C GLU A 20 -20.24 10.97 15.56
N GLU A 21 -19.77 11.67 14.53
CA GLU A 21 -20.05 13.09 14.32
C GLU A 21 -21.37 13.35 13.58
N GLY A 22 -22.09 12.31 13.16
CA GLY A 22 -23.31 12.43 12.35
C GLY A 22 -23.08 13.09 10.98
N LYS A 23 -21.85 13.03 10.46
CA LYS A 23 -21.45 13.63 9.18
C LYS A 23 -21.60 12.63 8.03
N ALA A 24 -22.03 13.14 6.88
CA ALA A 24 -21.97 12.38 5.63
C ALA A 24 -20.52 12.27 5.12
N PRO A 25 -20.15 11.20 4.39
CA PRO A 25 -18.85 11.09 3.75
C PRO A 25 -18.76 12.06 2.57
N THR A 26 -18.25 13.27 2.82
CA THR A 26 -17.97 14.30 1.81
C THR A 26 -16.48 14.44 1.54
N ALA A 27 -16.12 15.07 0.42
CA ALA A 27 -14.72 15.29 0.05
C ALA A 27 -13.96 16.09 1.12
N GLU A 28 -14.63 17.09 1.71
CA GLU A 28 -14.11 17.93 2.79
C GLU A 28 -13.84 17.12 4.05
N ALA A 29 -14.77 16.24 4.44
CA ALA A 29 -14.62 15.43 5.65
C ALA A 29 -13.48 14.40 5.50
N VAL A 30 -13.35 13.78 4.32
CA VAL A 30 -12.21 12.91 4.00
C VAL A 30 -10.90 13.68 4.05
N ARG A 31 -10.88 14.89 3.48
CA ARG A 31 -9.70 15.77 3.48
C ARG A 31 -9.30 16.18 4.90
N GLU A 32 -10.26 16.56 5.74
CA GLU A 32 -10.05 16.92 7.15
C GLU A 32 -9.41 15.76 7.91
N TYR A 33 -9.98 14.56 7.79
CA TYR A 33 -9.46 13.35 8.43
C TYR A 33 -8.06 12.95 7.93
N ALA A 34 -7.80 13.10 6.62
CA ALA A 34 -6.49 12.85 6.03
C ALA A 34 -5.45 13.84 6.58
N TRP A 35 -5.77 15.13 6.66
CA TRP A 35 -4.90 16.13 7.26
C TRP A 35 -4.66 15.90 8.75
N ALA A 36 -5.69 15.52 9.52
CA ALA A 36 -5.52 15.15 10.92
C ALA A 36 -4.56 13.96 11.07
N THR A 37 -4.67 12.96 10.20
CA THR A 37 -3.74 11.81 10.15
C THR A 37 -2.30 12.27 9.87
N LEU A 38 -2.10 13.11 8.85
CA LEU A 38 -0.76 13.59 8.45
C LEU A 38 -0.13 14.51 9.50
N ASN A 39 -0.92 15.41 10.10
CA ASN A 39 -0.47 16.33 11.15
C ASN A 39 -0.12 15.61 12.45
N ALA A 40 -0.72 14.45 12.71
CA ALA A 40 -0.33 13.56 13.79
C ALA A 40 0.98 12.79 13.51
N GLY A 41 1.68 13.08 12.41
CA GLY A 41 2.92 12.42 12.01
C GLY A 41 2.71 11.01 11.44
N LYS A 42 1.46 10.60 11.19
CA LYS A 42 1.13 9.31 10.57
C LYS A 42 1.11 9.45 9.05
N VAL A 43 1.04 8.30 8.38
CA VAL A 43 0.89 8.22 6.92
C VAL A 43 -0.51 7.77 6.56
N VAL A 44 -0.99 8.14 5.38
CA VAL A 44 -2.21 7.55 4.81
C VAL A 44 -1.85 6.21 4.17
N PRO A 45 -2.35 5.08 4.69
CA PRO A 45 -1.97 3.77 4.19
C PRO A 45 -2.44 3.55 2.74
N GLY A 46 -1.64 2.79 1.97
CA GLY A 46 -1.94 2.47 0.56
C GLY A 46 -1.58 3.57 -0.46
N TYR A 47 -1.28 4.79 -0.01
CA TYR A 47 -0.85 5.89 -0.88
C TYR A 47 0.63 6.25 -0.66
N GLY A 48 1.25 6.89 -1.66
CA GLY A 48 2.57 7.50 -1.50
C GLY A 48 3.76 6.61 -1.84
N HIS A 49 3.65 5.81 -2.91
CA HIS A 49 4.72 4.89 -3.30
C HIS A 49 5.96 5.62 -3.88
N ALA A 50 7.16 5.15 -3.54
CA ALA A 50 8.42 5.75 -4.02
C ALA A 50 8.66 5.61 -5.54
N VAL A 51 7.95 4.69 -6.21
CA VAL A 51 8.27 4.24 -7.58
C VAL A 51 7.13 4.47 -8.55
N LEU A 52 5.89 4.14 -8.16
CA LEU A 52 4.71 4.27 -9.04
C LEU A 52 4.43 5.74 -9.35
N ARG A 53 4.46 6.12 -10.63
CA ARG A 53 4.21 7.51 -11.09
C ARG A 53 2.77 7.77 -11.51
N CYS A 54 1.92 6.75 -11.45
CA CYS A 54 0.51 6.78 -11.76
C CYS A 54 -0.21 5.76 -10.86
N THR A 55 -1.54 5.76 -10.93
CA THR A 55 -2.37 4.75 -10.26
C THR A 55 -1.96 3.34 -10.66
N ASP A 56 -1.75 2.48 -9.67
CA ASP A 56 -1.42 1.07 -9.90
C ASP A 56 -2.51 0.39 -10.75
N PRO A 57 -2.17 -0.21 -11.90
CA PRO A 57 -3.14 -0.95 -12.72
C PRO A 57 -3.89 -2.05 -11.95
N ARG A 58 -3.28 -2.61 -10.90
CA ARG A 58 -3.93 -3.61 -10.03
C ARG A 58 -5.02 -3.00 -9.16
N TYR A 59 -4.85 -1.74 -8.74
CA TYR A 59 -5.91 -0.97 -8.09
C TYR A 59 -7.07 -0.73 -9.06
N LEU A 60 -6.76 -0.28 -10.28
CA LEU A 60 -7.77 0.00 -11.31
C LEU A 60 -8.60 -1.24 -11.65
N CYS A 61 -7.96 -2.40 -11.79
CA CYS A 61 -8.65 -3.67 -12.04
C CYS A 61 -9.67 -4.00 -10.93
N GLN A 62 -9.31 -3.78 -9.67
CA GLN A 62 -10.22 -4.00 -8.54
C GLN A 62 -11.35 -2.96 -8.48
N ARG A 63 -11.06 -1.72 -8.85
CA ARG A 63 -12.06 -0.66 -8.97
C ARG A 63 -13.08 -0.98 -10.06
N ASP A 64 -12.62 -1.42 -11.22
CA ASP A 64 -13.51 -1.82 -12.33
C ASP A 64 -14.39 -3.01 -11.93
N PHE A 65 -13.87 -3.95 -11.13
CA PHE A 65 -14.66 -5.03 -10.55
C PHE A 65 -15.72 -4.49 -9.58
N ALA A 66 -15.34 -3.58 -8.68
CA ALA A 66 -16.25 -3.00 -7.70
C ALA A 66 -17.38 -2.19 -8.35
N LEU A 67 -17.07 -1.38 -9.36
CA LEU A 67 -18.06 -0.63 -10.14
C LEU A 67 -19.11 -1.51 -10.81
N LYS A 68 -18.74 -2.75 -11.17
CA LYS A 68 -19.66 -3.71 -11.82
C LYS A 68 -20.50 -4.51 -10.83
N HIS A 69 -19.94 -4.84 -9.66
CA HIS A 69 -20.51 -5.87 -8.79
C HIS A 69 -20.98 -5.36 -7.42
N LEU A 70 -20.45 -4.23 -6.94
CA LEU A 70 -20.82 -3.63 -5.66
C LEU A 70 -20.80 -2.08 -5.72
N PRO A 71 -21.37 -1.43 -6.77
CA PRO A 71 -21.31 0.02 -6.92
C PRO A 71 -21.99 0.78 -5.79
N ASP A 72 -22.96 0.15 -5.12
CA ASP A 72 -23.74 0.75 -4.05
C ASP A 72 -23.22 0.49 -2.64
N ASP A 73 -22.18 -0.32 -2.50
CA ASP A 73 -21.59 -0.60 -1.19
C ASP A 73 -21.05 0.69 -0.53
N PRO A 74 -21.47 1.02 0.70
CA PRO A 74 -21.06 2.25 1.36
C PRO A 74 -19.54 2.36 1.57
N LEU A 75 -18.87 1.25 1.85
CA LEU A 75 -17.42 1.25 2.06
C LEU A 75 -16.68 1.43 0.73
N PHE A 76 -17.16 0.86 -0.37
CA PHE A 76 -16.62 1.11 -1.70
C PHE A 76 -16.82 2.56 -2.14
N LYS A 77 -18.00 3.15 -1.90
CA LYS A 77 -18.24 4.58 -2.15
C LYS A 77 -17.25 5.47 -1.37
N LEU A 78 -16.94 5.10 -0.13
CA LEU A 78 -15.90 5.79 0.66
C LEU A 78 -14.50 5.62 0.05
N VAL A 79 -14.15 4.42 -0.43
CA VAL A 79 -12.87 4.18 -1.13
C VAL A 79 -12.75 5.02 -2.39
N ASP A 80 -13.80 5.12 -3.21
CA ASP A 80 -13.80 5.93 -4.43
C ASP A 80 -13.69 7.44 -4.11
N LEU A 81 -14.35 7.90 -3.05
CA LEU A 81 -14.21 9.28 -2.58
C LEU A 81 -12.78 9.58 -2.09
N VAL A 82 -12.18 8.66 -1.33
CA VAL A 82 -10.77 8.76 -0.90
C VAL A 82 -9.85 8.80 -2.12
N PHE A 83 -10.10 7.99 -3.14
CA PHE A 83 -9.32 8.00 -4.39
C PHE A 83 -9.36 9.34 -5.13
N GLN A 84 -10.51 10.02 -5.14
CA GLN A 84 -10.66 11.33 -5.77
C GLN A 84 -9.92 12.44 -4.98
N VAL A 85 -9.96 12.39 -3.65
CA VAL A 85 -9.44 13.45 -2.76
C VAL A 85 -7.95 13.31 -2.45
N MET A 86 -7.48 12.08 -2.20
CA MET A 86 -6.18 11.83 -1.60
C MET A 86 -4.99 12.32 -2.44
N PRO A 87 -4.98 12.22 -3.79
CA PRO A 87 -3.88 12.74 -4.59
C PRO A 87 -3.63 14.23 -4.34
N GLY A 88 -4.69 15.04 -4.28
CA GLY A 88 -4.58 16.48 -4.02
C GLY A 88 -4.05 16.78 -2.62
N VAL A 89 -4.55 16.08 -1.60
CA VAL A 89 -4.10 16.23 -0.20
C VAL A 89 -2.60 15.92 -0.07
N LEU A 90 -2.14 14.82 -0.66
CA LEU A 90 -0.74 14.39 -0.56
C LEU A 90 0.22 15.28 -1.37
N THR A 91 -0.23 15.81 -2.51
CA THR A 91 0.52 16.82 -3.26
C THR A 91 0.68 18.09 -2.43
N GLU A 92 -0.39 18.57 -1.80
CA GLU A 92 -0.35 19.78 -0.96
C GLU A 92 0.49 19.60 0.30
N HIS A 93 0.44 18.43 0.94
CA HIS A 93 1.30 18.10 2.07
C HIS A 93 2.79 18.08 1.69
N GLY A 94 3.14 17.89 0.42
CA GLY A 94 4.48 18.12 -0.13
C GLY A 94 5.57 17.09 0.22
N LYS A 95 5.29 16.12 1.11
CA LYS A 95 6.26 15.05 1.45
C LYS A 95 6.19 13.83 0.53
N THR A 96 5.12 13.70 -0.24
CA THR A 96 4.86 12.52 -1.06
C THR A 96 5.31 12.74 -2.50
N LYS A 97 6.24 11.92 -2.99
CA LYS A 97 6.74 12.03 -4.37
C LYS A 97 5.68 11.65 -5.41
N ASN A 98 4.95 10.54 -5.17
CA ASN A 98 3.89 10.09 -6.07
C ASN A 98 2.62 9.78 -5.26
N PRO A 99 1.56 10.56 -5.39
CA PRO A 99 0.42 10.52 -4.48
C PRO A 99 -0.68 9.52 -4.94
N TYR A 100 -0.30 8.44 -5.59
CA TYR A 100 -1.23 7.47 -6.18
C TYR A 100 -1.40 6.21 -5.31
N PRO A 101 -2.57 5.55 -5.35
CA PRO A 101 -2.81 4.34 -4.58
C PRO A 101 -2.15 3.11 -5.21
N ASN A 102 -2.00 2.06 -4.41
CA ASN A 102 -1.58 0.74 -4.84
C ASN A 102 -2.72 -0.29 -4.68
N VAL A 103 -2.47 -1.54 -5.07
CA VAL A 103 -3.45 -2.64 -4.96
C VAL A 103 -4.06 -2.82 -3.55
N ASP A 104 -3.29 -2.56 -2.50
CA ASP A 104 -3.72 -2.75 -1.11
C ASP A 104 -4.73 -1.68 -0.68
N SER A 105 -4.79 -0.54 -1.38
CA SER A 105 -5.78 0.52 -1.16
C SER A 105 -7.23 0.09 -1.49
N HIS A 106 -7.43 -1.06 -2.12
CA HIS A 106 -8.75 -1.50 -2.62
C HIS A 106 -9.13 -2.93 -2.22
N SER A 107 -8.17 -3.83 -2.03
CA SER A 107 -8.48 -5.26 -1.87
C SER A 107 -9.31 -5.57 -0.63
N GLY A 108 -9.14 -4.81 0.45
CA GLY A 108 -9.81 -5.05 1.72
C GLY A 108 -11.33 -4.86 1.64
N VAL A 109 -11.80 -3.84 0.92
CA VAL A 109 -13.24 -3.60 0.77
C VAL A 109 -13.92 -4.72 -0.02
N LEU A 110 -13.24 -5.26 -1.04
CA LEU A 110 -13.77 -6.38 -1.82
C LEU A 110 -13.91 -7.64 -0.95
N LEU A 111 -12.86 -7.98 -0.20
CA LEU A 111 -12.88 -9.16 0.68
C LEU A 111 -13.98 -9.05 1.74
N LYS A 112 -14.07 -7.89 2.40
CA LYS A 112 -15.09 -7.62 3.42
C LYS A 112 -16.51 -7.72 2.86
N TYR A 113 -16.77 -7.15 1.67
CA TYR A 113 -18.08 -7.17 1.03
C TYR A 113 -18.60 -8.60 0.81
N PHE A 114 -17.74 -9.53 0.37
CA PHE A 114 -18.11 -10.94 0.18
C PHE A 114 -18.05 -11.78 1.47
N GLY A 115 -17.99 -11.15 2.64
CA GLY A 115 -18.09 -11.81 3.95
C GLY A 115 -16.77 -12.26 4.56
N LEU A 116 -15.63 -11.96 3.95
CA LEU A 116 -14.31 -12.27 4.50
C LEU A 116 -13.86 -11.13 5.42
N ASP A 117 -14.34 -11.18 6.66
CA ASP A 117 -14.13 -10.13 7.67
C ASP A 117 -12.99 -10.43 8.67
N GLN A 118 -12.31 -11.56 8.52
CA GLN A 118 -11.17 -11.95 9.34
C GLN A 118 -9.89 -11.34 8.78
N TYR A 119 -9.63 -10.07 9.12
CA TYR A 119 -8.54 -9.28 8.51
C TYR A 119 -7.18 -9.97 8.63
N GLU A 120 -6.90 -10.62 9.76
CA GLU A 120 -5.67 -11.38 10.01
C GLU A 120 -5.41 -12.46 8.94
N TYR A 121 -6.46 -12.98 8.32
CA TYR A 121 -6.39 -14.00 7.27
C TYR A 121 -6.00 -13.44 5.89
N PHE A 122 -6.07 -12.12 5.67
CA PHE A 122 -5.77 -11.53 4.35
C PHE A 122 -4.35 -11.85 3.85
N THR A 123 -3.38 -11.98 4.76
CA THR A 123 -2.00 -12.32 4.38
C THR A 123 -1.89 -13.76 3.85
N VAL A 124 -2.77 -14.67 4.28
CA VAL A 124 -2.83 -16.05 3.76
C VAL A 124 -3.25 -16.04 2.29
N LEU A 125 -4.28 -15.26 1.94
CA LEU A 125 -4.71 -15.08 0.55
C LEU A 125 -3.62 -14.45 -0.32
N PHE A 126 -2.89 -13.49 0.25
CA PHE A 126 -1.74 -12.91 -0.44
C PHE A 126 -0.64 -13.95 -0.69
N GLY A 127 -0.35 -14.81 0.28
CA GLY A 127 0.58 -15.94 0.13
C GLY A 127 0.17 -16.88 -1.01
N LEU A 128 -1.11 -17.24 -1.08
CA LEU A 128 -1.66 -18.08 -2.16
C LEU A 128 -1.48 -17.42 -3.53
N GLY A 129 -1.83 -16.14 -3.68
CA GLY A 129 -1.63 -15.41 -4.94
C GLY A 129 -0.14 -15.27 -5.31
N ARG A 130 0.74 -15.11 -4.32
CA ARG A 130 2.19 -15.00 -4.53
C ARG A 130 2.83 -16.32 -4.96
N ALA A 131 2.28 -17.45 -4.52
CA ALA A 131 2.82 -18.79 -4.81
C ALA A 131 3.01 -19.02 -6.32
N PHE A 132 2.06 -18.60 -7.15
CA PHE A 132 2.15 -18.75 -8.61
C PHE A 132 3.42 -18.13 -9.20
N GLY A 133 3.77 -16.91 -8.79
CA GLY A 133 4.96 -16.23 -9.30
C GLY A 133 6.26 -16.84 -8.77
N VAL A 134 6.36 -17.02 -7.45
CA VAL A 134 7.61 -17.48 -6.81
C VAL A 134 7.93 -18.93 -7.15
N LEU A 135 6.93 -19.81 -7.25
CA LEU A 135 7.16 -21.20 -7.63
C LEU A 135 7.48 -21.33 -9.12
N SER A 136 6.88 -20.51 -9.98
CA SER A 136 7.25 -20.47 -11.41
C SER A 136 8.70 -20.04 -11.59
N GLN A 137 9.13 -18.99 -10.89
CA GLN A 137 10.53 -18.56 -10.92
C GLN A 137 11.46 -19.65 -10.36
N LEU A 138 11.07 -20.31 -9.26
CA LEU A 138 11.86 -21.39 -8.65
C LEU A 138 12.14 -22.54 -9.64
N ILE A 139 11.15 -22.92 -10.46
CA ILE A 139 11.35 -23.92 -11.52
C ILE A 139 12.43 -23.47 -12.50
N TRP A 140 12.36 -22.22 -12.96
CA TRP A 140 13.35 -21.65 -13.87
C TRP A 140 14.74 -21.54 -13.25
N ASP A 141 14.83 -21.19 -11.97
CA ASP A 141 16.11 -21.10 -11.27
C ASP A 141 16.82 -22.47 -11.23
N ARG A 142 16.05 -23.57 -11.13
CA ARG A 142 16.60 -24.93 -11.21
C ARG A 142 16.94 -25.32 -12.64
N ALA A 143 16.07 -25.02 -13.60
CA ALA A 143 16.31 -25.30 -15.01
C ALA A 143 17.57 -24.59 -15.55
N LEU A 144 17.84 -23.36 -15.09
CA LEU A 144 19.01 -22.57 -15.46
C LEU A 144 20.25 -22.89 -14.60
N GLY A 145 20.13 -23.76 -13.60
CA GLY A 145 21.24 -24.10 -12.71
C GLY A 145 21.79 -22.92 -11.92
N LEU A 146 20.93 -21.96 -11.51
CA LEU A 146 21.39 -20.79 -10.77
C LEU A 146 22.05 -21.20 -9.44
N PRO A 147 23.22 -20.60 -9.10
CA PRO A 147 23.99 -20.99 -7.92
C PRO A 147 23.33 -20.53 -6.62
N LEU A 148 23.86 -20.98 -5.49
CA LEU A 148 23.46 -20.51 -4.17
C LEU A 148 23.68 -19.00 -4.02
N GLU A 149 22.65 -18.27 -3.63
CA GLU A 149 22.75 -16.86 -3.24
C GLU A 149 23.57 -16.75 -1.93
N ARG A 150 24.76 -16.13 -2.00
CA ARG A 150 25.68 -16.00 -0.86
C ARG A 150 26.27 -14.59 -0.74
N PRO A 151 25.48 -13.58 -0.34
CA PRO A 151 25.97 -12.23 -0.15
C PRO A 151 26.96 -12.15 1.02
N LYS A 152 27.93 -11.23 0.93
CA LYS A 152 28.88 -10.99 2.01
C LYS A 152 28.33 -9.93 2.97
N SER A 153 28.15 -10.29 4.23
CA SER A 153 27.82 -9.34 5.29
C SER A 153 29.10 -8.63 5.78
N LEU A 154 28.99 -7.34 6.06
CA LEU A 154 30.08 -6.51 6.58
C LEU A 154 29.57 -5.74 7.79
N THR A 155 30.42 -5.61 8.82
CA THR A 155 30.13 -4.78 9.99
C THR A 155 30.49 -3.32 9.70
N SER A 156 29.89 -2.38 10.43
CA SER A 156 30.24 -0.96 10.35
C SER A 156 31.74 -0.71 10.57
N THR A 157 32.37 -1.47 11.49
CA THR A 157 33.82 -1.43 11.73
C THR A 157 34.61 -1.85 10.49
N THR A 158 34.18 -2.94 9.84
CA THR A 158 34.83 -3.43 8.61
C THR A 158 34.72 -2.40 7.50
N LEU A 159 33.53 -1.80 7.33
CA LEU A 159 33.30 -0.74 6.34
C LEU A 159 34.18 0.49 6.61
N ARG A 160 34.29 0.93 7.87
CA ARG A 160 35.15 2.06 8.25
C ARG A 160 36.62 1.76 7.92
N GLN A 161 37.12 0.59 8.29
CA GLN A 161 38.48 0.17 7.97
C GLN A 161 38.74 0.09 6.47
N MET A 162 37.75 -0.34 5.67
CA MET A 162 37.87 -0.36 4.22
C MET A 162 37.98 1.04 3.63
N LEU A 163 37.20 2.01 4.14
CA LEU A 163 37.24 3.41 3.72
C LEU A 163 38.56 4.08 4.12
N GLU A 164 39.02 3.87 5.35
CA GLU A 164 40.31 4.39 5.84
C GLU A 164 41.51 3.83 5.06
N LYS A 165 41.41 2.58 4.59
CA LYS A 165 42.43 1.92 3.74
C LYS A 165 42.36 2.31 2.26
N GLN A 166 41.34 3.06 1.83
CA GLN A 166 41.30 3.66 0.50
C GLN A 166 41.62 5.17 0.62
N PRO A 167 42.91 5.56 0.72
CA PRO A 167 43.28 6.96 0.66
C PRO A 167 43.00 7.46 -0.76
N HIS A 168 41.88 8.18 -0.93
CA HIS A 168 41.53 9.00 -2.10
C HIS A 168 41.99 8.46 -3.47
N SER A 169 41.20 7.61 -4.12
CA SER A 169 41.25 7.62 -5.59
C SER A 169 40.68 8.97 -6.02
N ARG A 170 41.57 9.91 -6.36
CA ARG A 170 41.26 11.24 -6.87
C ARG A 170 40.22 11.11 -8.00
N LEU A 171 39.05 11.69 -7.81
CA LEU A 171 38.28 12.31 -8.89
C LEU A 171 38.71 13.76 -8.97
#